data_AF-A0A7W7PWJ4-F1
#
_entry.id   AF-A0A7W7PWJ4-F1
#
_cell.length_a   1.000
_cell.length_b   1.000
_cell.length_c   1.000
_cell.angle_alpha   90.00
_cell.angle_beta   90.00
_cell.angle_gamma   90.00
#
_symmetry.space_group_name_H-M   'P 1'
#
loop_
_entity.id
_entity.type
_entity.pdbx_description
1 polymer ?
#
loop_
_entity_poly.entity_id
_entity_poly.type
_entity_poly.pdbx_seq_one_letter_code
_entity_poly.pdbx_strand_id
1 'polypeptide(L)'
;MADAQQVAAEIKRLSQMGPDAFMDAVVAHVTGSADGRTPRDVRGAALEDRRLAPHTLDALETALRRAKSYNPLREGESKREQQARIAPWRARLKAAMGPVQDVVDDLAHEHAKELAALDDDAFTDRWTAFVLDEPVPPPTSPRVEALAFRSPRVARRAADICRLMFEEPARFMPEPSPGEGRNAREQRVELFRRRVASEAGFLRYAIQYAEARQGRMPSEPNHRLQALKLLGKAHPQELLQLLRQVRGEDRAAVKEARRERRDLRRAARPGAR
;
A
#
# COMPACT_ATOMS: atom_id res chain seq x y z
N MET A 1 12.49 -31.66 2.84
CA MET A 1 11.96 -30.99 4.04
C MET A 1 13.13 -30.26 4.64
N ALA A 2 13.12 -28.93 4.61
CA ALA A 2 14.20 -28.13 5.19
C ALA A 2 14.27 -28.39 6.71
N ASP A 3 15.48 -28.50 7.26
CA ASP A 3 15.68 -28.68 8.69
C ASP A 3 15.17 -27.45 9.46
N ALA A 4 14.25 -27.66 10.40
CA ALA A 4 13.61 -26.60 11.17
C ALA A 4 14.63 -25.74 11.95
N GLN A 5 15.73 -26.34 12.41
CA GLN A 5 16.80 -25.60 13.08
C GLN A 5 17.53 -24.67 12.11
N GLN A 6 17.76 -25.12 10.88
CA GLN A 6 18.39 -24.31 9.83
C GLN A 6 17.47 -23.16 9.39
N VAL A 7 16.17 -23.42 9.25
CA VAL A 7 15.18 -22.37 8.93
C VAL A 7 15.12 -21.34 10.06
N ALA A 8 15.09 -21.75 11.32
CA ALA A 8 15.10 -20.83 12.46
C ALA A 8 16.38 -19.97 12.52
N ALA A 9 17.54 -20.56 12.25
CA ALA A 9 18.81 -19.84 12.17
C ALA A 9 18.83 -18.83 11.01
N GLU A 10 18.29 -19.21 9.85
CA GLU A 10 18.19 -18.32 8.69
C GLU A 10 17.21 -17.16 8.96
N ILE A 11 16.08 -17.42 9.61
CA ILE A 11 15.14 -16.36 10.00
C ILE A 11 15.80 -15.37 10.95
N LYS A 12 16.54 -15.86 11.95
CA LYS A 12 17.31 -15.00 12.87
C LYS A 12 18.36 -14.18 12.13
N ARG A 13 19.06 -14.78 11.17
CA ARG A 13 20.06 -14.08 10.34
C ARG A 13 19.41 -12.97 9.53
N LEU A 14 18.30 -13.27 8.85
CA LEU A 14 17.57 -12.33 8.00
C LEU A 14 16.92 -11.20 8.81
N SER A 15 16.37 -11.47 10.00
CA SER A 15 15.75 -10.44 10.84
C SER A 15 16.75 -9.46 11.46
N GLN A 16 18.02 -9.85 11.56
CA GLN A 16 19.11 -9.01 12.06
C GLN A 16 19.77 -8.15 10.96
N MET A 17 19.38 -8.35 9.69
CA MET A 17 19.92 -7.56 8.59
C MET A 17 19.38 -6.13 8.58
N GLY A 18 20.19 -5.20 8.10
CA GLY A 18 19.70 -3.89 7.71
C GLY A 18 18.72 -3.99 6.51
N PRO A 19 17.82 -3.01 6.32
CA PRO A 19 16.78 -3.07 5.28
C PRO A 19 17.31 -3.31 3.86
N ASP A 20 18.40 -2.64 3.48
CA ASP A 20 18.99 -2.78 2.15
C ASP A 20 19.61 -4.18 1.95
N ALA A 21 20.33 -4.69 2.96
CA ALA A 21 20.93 -6.02 2.92
C ALA A 21 19.87 -7.13 2.86
N PHE A 22 18.75 -6.96 3.60
CA PHE A 22 17.61 -7.86 3.52
C PHE A 22 16.97 -7.85 2.12
N MET A 23 16.75 -6.66 1.55
CA MET A 23 16.21 -6.51 0.20
C MET A 23 17.10 -7.20 -0.85
N ASP A 24 18.41 -7.01 -0.78
CA ASP A 24 19.36 -7.66 -1.69
C ASP A 24 19.35 -9.19 -1.53
N ALA A 25 19.23 -9.70 -0.30
CA ALA A 25 19.12 -11.13 -0.03
C ALA A 25 17.84 -11.74 -0.63
N VAL A 26 16.70 -11.04 -0.51
CA VAL A 26 15.41 -11.44 -1.12
C VAL A 26 15.54 -11.48 -2.65
N VAL A 27 16.08 -10.41 -3.25
CA VAL A 27 16.24 -10.32 -4.71
C VAL A 27 17.17 -11.42 -5.20
N ALA A 28 18.32 -11.63 -4.56
CA ALA A 28 19.28 -12.66 -4.91
C ALA A 28 18.67 -14.06 -4.87
N HIS A 29 17.89 -14.37 -3.83
CA HIS A 29 17.18 -15.65 -3.71
C HIS A 29 16.24 -15.88 -4.89
N VAL A 30 15.39 -14.91 -5.23
CA VAL A 30 14.41 -15.06 -6.31
C VAL A 30 15.08 -15.10 -7.68
N THR A 31 16.11 -14.30 -7.91
CA THR A 31 16.76 -14.23 -9.23
C THR A 31 17.74 -15.36 -9.47
N GLY A 32 18.09 -16.13 -8.43
CA GLY A 32 19.07 -17.21 -8.49
C GLY A 32 20.51 -16.71 -8.47
N SER A 33 20.75 -15.50 -7.95
CA SER A 33 22.11 -15.01 -7.73
C SER A 33 22.72 -15.75 -6.56
N ALA A 34 23.89 -16.34 -6.79
CA ALA A 34 24.52 -17.28 -5.88
C ALA A 34 24.95 -16.61 -4.58
N ASP A 35 24.30 -16.98 -3.48
CA ASP A 35 24.86 -16.82 -2.15
C ASP A 35 24.86 -18.22 -1.52
N GLY A 36 25.92 -18.98 -1.83
CA GLY A 36 26.06 -20.43 -1.61
C GLY A 36 26.20 -20.87 -0.16
N ARG A 37 25.89 -19.99 0.81
CA ARG A 37 26.00 -20.26 2.25
C ARG A 37 24.79 -20.97 2.85
N THR A 38 23.59 -20.76 2.29
CA THR A 38 22.35 -21.37 2.80
C THR A 38 21.66 -22.15 1.69
N PRO A 39 21.19 -23.39 1.93
CA PRO A 39 20.34 -24.12 1.00
C PRO A 39 19.14 -23.29 0.55
N ARG A 40 18.77 -23.40 -0.73
CA ARG A 40 17.74 -22.55 -1.36
C ARG A 40 16.36 -22.80 -0.73
N ASP A 41 16.05 -24.05 -0.41
CA ASP A 41 14.82 -24.45 0.26
C ASP A 41 14.72 -23.88 1.68
N VAL A 42 15.81 -23.92 2.46
CA VAL A 42 15.88 -23.29 3.79
C VAL A 42 15.63 -21.79 3.70
N ARG A 43 16.27 -21.09 2.75
CA ARG A 43 16.07 -19.66 2.56
C ARG A 43 14.66 -19.32 2.07
N GLY A 44 14.09 -20.13 1.18
CA GLY A 44 12.70 -19.96 0.73
C GLY A 44 11.72 -20.05 1.89
N ALA A 45 11.83 -21.13 2.69
CA ALA A 45 11.01 -21.32 3.88
C ALA A 45 11.16 -20.19 4.90
N ALA A 46 12.38 -19.67 5.09
CA ALA A 46 12.62 -18.53 5.98
C ALA A 46 11.95 -17.23 5.48
N LEU A 47 12.00 -16.97 4.17
CA LEU A 47 11.42 -15.76 3.57
C LEU A 47 9.88 -15.79 3.56
N GLU A 48 9.29 -16.98 3.57
CA GLU A 48 7.84 -17.22 3.68
C GLU A 48 7.36 -17.33 5.15
N ASP A 49 8.26 -17.32 6.14
CA ASP A 49 7.87 -17.37 7.56
C ASP A 49 7.04 -16.13 7.97
N ARG A 50 6.04 -16.35 8.82
CA ARG A 50 5.11 -15.32 9.32
C ARG A 50 5.80 -14.05 9.84
N ARG A 51 7.00 -14.17 10.41
CA ARG A 51 7.77 -13.04 10.96
C ARG A 51 8.42 -12.18 9.88
N LEU A 52 8.74 -12.75 8.72
CA LEU A 52 9.47 -12.08 7.65
C LEU A 52 8.60 -11.80 6.42
N ALA A 53 7.52 -12.56 6.21
CA ALA A 53 6.68 -12.47 5.02
C ALA A 53 6.23 -11.03 4.66
N PRO A 54 5.78 -10.17 5.61
CA PRO A 54 5.45 -8.78 5.27
C PRO A 54 6.63 -8.00 4.69
N HIS A 55 7.81 -8.11 5.31
CA HIS A 55 9.03 -7.45 4.86
C HIS A 55 9.55 -8.04 3.54
N THR A 56 9.44 -9.37 3.37
CA THR A 56 9.75 -10.06 2.10
C THR A 56 8.89 -9.49 0.98
N LEU A 57 7.58 -9.33 1.20
CA LEU A 57 6.67 -8.82 0.18
C LEU A 57 6.96 -7.34 -0.15
N ASP A 58 7.24 -6.50 0.86
CA ASP A 58 7.70 -5.12 0.68
C ASP A 58 8.97 -5.04 -0.18
N ALA A 59 9.94 -5.93 0.08
CA ALA A 59 11.19 -6.00 -0.66
C ALA A 59 10.95 -6.41 -2.12
N LEU A 60 10.11 -7.42 -2.38
CA LEU A 60 9.77 -7.85 -3.74
C LEU A 60 9.06 -6.76 -4.55
N GLU A 61 8.07 -6.07 -3.95
CA GLU A 61 7.38 -4.95 -4.61
C GLU A 61 8.30 -3.77 -4.88
N THR A 62 9.19 -3.48 -3.93
CA THR A 62 10.18 -2.41 -4.08
C THR A 62 11.19 -2.74 -5.16
N ALA A 63 11.69 -3.99 -5.21
CA ALA A 63 12.55 -4.47 -6.27
C ALA A 63 11.85 -4.42 -7.64
N LEU A 64 10.57 -4.81 -7.71
CA LEU A 64 9.78 -4.74 -8.95
C LEU A 64 9.64 -3.30 -9.46
N ARG A 65 9.37 -2.34 -8.55
CA ARG A 65 9.32 -0.89 -8.88
C ARG A 65 10.68 -0.36 -9.30
N ARG A 66 11.76 -0.82 -8.65
CA ARG A 66 13.15 -0.43 -8.87
C ARG A 66 13.90 -1.34 -9.87
N ALA A 67 13.20 -2.12 -10.70
CA ALA A 67 13.80 -3.12 -11.59
C ALA A 67 14.94 -2.58 -12.47
N LYS A 68 14.85 -1.31 -12.89
CA LYS A 68 15.87 -0.64 -13.73
C LYS A 68 17.14 -0.27 -12.96
N SER A 69 17.05 -0.09 -11.63
CA SER A 69 18.21 0.16 -10.77
C SER A 69 19.04 -1.12 -10.60
N TYR A 70 18.37 -2.27 -10.42
CA TYR A 70 19.02 -3.58 -10.39
C TYR A 70 19.57 -4.04 -11.73
N ASN A 71 19.03 -3.49 -12.83
CA ASN A 71 19.39 -3.85 -14.19
C ASN A 71 19.66 -2.59 -15.01
N PRO A 72 20.79 -1.89 -14.76
CA PRO A 72 21.12 -0.67 -15.49
C PRO A 72 21.23 -0.94 -17.00
N LEU A 73 21.11 0.13 -17.77
CA LEU A 73 21.27 0.09 -19.22
C LEU A 73 22.74 -0.25 -19.53
N ARG A 74 22.96 -1.25 -20.38
CA ARG A 74 24.32 -1.62 -20.82
C ARG A 74 24.78 -0.71 -21.95
N GLU A 75 26.10 -0.63 -22.13
CA GLU A 75 26.67 0.07 -23.28
C GLU A 75 26.18 -0.58 -24.58
N GLY A 76 25.77 0.25 -25.55
CA GLY A 76 25.18 -0.20 -26.81
C GLY A 76 23.74 -0.72 -26.73
N GLU A 77 23.15 -0.86 -25.53
CA GLU A 77 21.79 -1.37 -25.35
C GLU A 77 20.75 -0.25 -25.50
N SER A 78 19.72 -0.47 -26.31
CA SER A 78 18.56 0.41 -26.39
C SER A 78 17.61 0.21 -25.20
N LYS A 79 16.78 1.22 -24.91
CA LYS A 79 15.75 1.11 -23.85
C LYS A 79 14.73 -0.01 -24.10
N ARG A 80 14.55 -0.45 -25.34
CA ARG A 80 13.63 -1.54 -25.71
C ARG A 80 14.26 -2.88 -25.40
N GLU A 81 15.53 -3.05 -25.74
CA GLU A 81 16.31 -4.24 -25.40
C GLU A 81 16.47 -4.39 -23.89
N GLN A 82 16.73 -3.30 -23.17
CA GLN A 82 16.75 -3.29 -21.70
C GLN A 82 15.42 -3.80 -21.11
N GLN A 83 14.28 -3.36 -21.67
CA GLN A 83 12.97 -3.80 -21.20
C GLN A 83 12.72 -5.28 -21.47
N ALA A 84 13.11 -5.77 -22.65
CA ALA A 84 13.01 -7.18 -23.00
C ALA A 84 13.88 -8.05 -22.07
N ARG A 85 15.11 -7.61 -21.78
CA ARG A 85 16.02 -8.29 -20.84
C ARG A 85 15.50 -8.31 -19.40
N ILE A 86 14.87 -7.22 -18.94
CA ILE A 86 14.33 -7.11 -17.58
C ILE A 86 12.99 -7.85 -17.42
N ALA A 87 12.26 -8.14 -18.51
CA ALA A 87 10.94 -8.75 -18.43
C ALA A 87 10.92 -10.11 -17.70
N PRO A 88 11.81 -11.08 -17.99
CA PRO A 88 11.91 -12.33 -17.23
C PRO A 88 12.25 -12.12 -15.75
N TRP A 89 13.12 -11.15 -15.45
CA TRP A 89 13.49 -10.79 -14.07
C TRP A 89 12.26 -10.30 -13.29
N ARG A 90 11.44 -9.44 -13.90
CA ARG A 90 10.17 -8.97 -13.31
C ARG A 90 9.17 -10.10 -13.13
N ALA A 91 9.10 -11.02 -14.09
CA ALA A 91 8.20 -12.17 -14.01
C ALA A 91 8.56 -13.08 -12.82
N ARG A 92 9.86 -13.32 -12.58
CA ARG A 92 10.33 -14.08 -11.41
C ARG A 92 9.95 -13.42 -10.09
N LEU A 93 10.16 -12.10 -9.95
CA LEU A 93 9.74 -11.37 -8.76
C LEU A 93 8.24 -11.50 -8.52
N LYS A 94 7.42 -11.30 -9.55
CA LYS A 94 5.96 -11.44 -9.45
C LYS A 94 5.54 -12.85 -9.05
N ALA A 95 6.17 -13.88 -9.61
CA ALA A 95 5.87 -15.26 -9.29
C ALA A 95 6.21 -15.59 -7.82
N ALA A 96 7.30 -15.03 -7.30
CA ALA A 96 7.69 -15.21 -5.90
C ALA A 96 6.78 -14.47 -4.89
N MET A 97 6.01 -13.48 -5.33
CA MET A 97 5.10 -12.75 -4.44
C MET A 97 3.92 -13.59 -3.98
N GLY A 98 3.43 -14.55 -4.79
CA GLY A 98 2.20 -15.30 -4.50
C GLY A 98 2.23 -16.02 -3.15
N PRO A 99 3.18 -16.94 -2.91
CA PRO A 99 3.26 -17.68 -1.65
C PRO A 99 3.43 -16.76 -0.42
N VAL A 100 4.23 -15.70 -0.56
CA VAL A 100 4.46 -14.73 0.51
C VAL A 100 3.20 -13.91 0.78
N GLN A 101 2.44 -13.57 -0.27
CA GLN A 101 1.18 -12.85 -0.16
C GLN A 101 0.12 -13.67 0.57
N ASP A 102 0.03 -14.98 0.31
CA ASP A 102 -0.90 -15.87 1.02
C ASP A 102 -0.65 -15.84 2.54
N VAL A 103 0.63 -15.85 2.97
CA VAL A 103 1.00 -15.76 4.39
C VAL A 103 0.62 -14.39 4.99
N VAL A 104 0.82 -13.29 4.24
CA VAL A 104 0.44 -11.95 4.68
C VAL A 104 -1.08 -11.81 4.79
N ASP A 105 -1.83 -12.39 3.85
CA ASP A 105 -3.29 -12.38 3.85
C ASP A 105 -3.84 -13.20 5.04
N ASP A 106 -3.24 -14.33 5.37
CA ASP A 106 -3.56 -15.13 6.57
C ASP A 106 -3.29 -14.34 7.86
N LEU A 107 -2.15 -13.64 7.95
CA LEU A 107 -1.83 -12.78 9.09
C LEU A 107 -2.84 -11.64 9.24
N ALA A 108 -3.21 -10.99 8.14
CA ALA A 108 -4.22 -9.94 8.13
C ALA A 108 -5.60 -10.49 8.52
N HIS A 109 -5.92 -11.71 8.12
CA HIS A 109 -7.16 -12.37 8.49
C HIS A 109 -7.25 -12.65 10.00
N GLU A 110 -6.17 -13.15 10.61
CA GLU A 110 -6.11 -13.38 12.06
C GLU A 110 -6.15 -12.06 12.82
N HIS A 111 -5.36 -11.06 12.40
CA HIS A 111 -5.36 -9.75 13.06
C HIS A 111 -6.73 -9.05 12.94
N ALA A 112 -7.46 -9.25 11.84
CA ALA A 112 -8.83 -8.75 11.72
C ALA A 112 -9.81 -9.42 12.71
N LYS A 113 -9.55 -10.64 13.18
CA LYS A 113 -10.34 -11.25 14.27
C LYS A 113 -10.04 -10.57 15.60
N GLU A 114 -8.77 -10.29 15.87
CA GLU A 114 -8.35 -9.58 17.07
C GLU A 114 -8.99 -8.19 17.12
N LEU A 115 -8.92 -7.43 16.02
CA LEU A 115 -9.57 -6.12 15.90
C LEU A 115 -11.10 -6.21 16.06
N ALA A 116 -11.74 -7.25 15.53
CA ALA A 116 -13.19 -7.45 15.67
C ALA A 116 -13.60 -7.77 17.11
N ALA A 117 -12.69 -8.31 17.92
CA ALA A 117 -12.94 -8.63 19.33
C ALA A 117 -12.74 -7.44 20.28
N LEU A 118 -12.15 -6.33 19.80
CA LEU A 118 -11.99 -5.11 20.58
C LEU A 118 -13.36 -4.45 20.84
N ASP A 119 -13.50 -3.85 22.02
CA ASP A 119 -14.61 -2.94 22.32
C ASP A 119 -14.55 -1.67 21.45
N ASP A 120 -15.62 -0.85 21.50
CA ASP A 120 -15.76 0.32 20.62
C ASP A 120 -14.68 1.37 20.86
N ASP A 121 -14.28 1.57 22.11
CA ASP A 121 -13.27 2.57 22.48
C ASP A 121 -11.88 2.12 22.02
N ALA A 122 -11.44 0.90 22.36
CA ALA A 122 -10.14 0.36 21.96
C ALA A 122 -10.03 0.22 20.43
N PHE A 123 -11.11 -0.15 19.75
CA PHE A 123 -11.13 -0.17 18.29
C PHE A 123 -10.99 1.23 17.70
N THR A 124 -11.68 2.22 18.27
CA THR A 124 -11.60 3.62 17.83
C THR A 124 -10.22 4.20 18.04
N ASP A 125 -9.59 3.93 19.19
CA ASP A 125 -8.23 4.35 19.48
C ASP A 125 -7.23 3.73 18.51
N ARG A 126 -7.32 2.42 18.26
CA ARG A 126 -6.42 1.74 17.32
C ARG A 126 -6.61 2.23 15.88
N TRP A 127 -7.85 2.45 15.45
CA TRP A 127 -8.14 3.04 14.14
C TRP A 127 -7.60 4.47 14.01
N THR A 128 -7.73 5.28 15.06
CA THR A 128 -7.22 6.65 15.10
C THR A 128 -5.70 6.66 15.00
N ALA A 129 -5.01 5.83 15.79
CA ALA A 129 -3.57 5.66 15.71
C ALA A 129 -3.11 5.25 14.30
N PHE A 130 -3.84 4.32 13.65
CA PHE A 130 -3.58 3.92 12.28
C PHE A 130 -3.72 5.08 11.27
N VAL A 131 -4.79 5.88 11.36
CA VAL A 131 -5.00 7.06 10.49
C VAL A 131 -3.93 8.14 10.73
N LEU A 132 -3.44 8.27 11.97
CA LEU A 132 -2.38 9.19 12.35
C LEU A 132 -0.97 8.71 11.92
N ASP A 133 -0.85 7.50 11.36
CA ASP A 133 0.41 6.87 10.97
C ASP A 133 1.32 6.62 12.18
N GLU A 134 0.71 6.27 13.32
CA GLU A 134 1.44 5.89 14.53
C GLU A 134 2.09 4.51 14.39
N PRO A 135 3.23 4.27 15.09
CA PRO A 135 3.90 2.99 15.04
C PRO A 135 2.98 1.83 15.41
N VAL A 136 3.06 0.76 14.62
CA VAL A 136 2.28 -0.47 14.85
C VAL A 136 2.94 -1.27 15.96
N PRO A 137 2.18 -1.68 17.00
CA PRO A 137 2.71 -2.55 18.04
C PRO A 137 3.22 -3.88 17.46
N PRO A 138 4.45 -4.32 17.81
CA PRO A 138 4.91 -5.65 17.43
C PRO A 138 3.99 -6.71 18.07
N PRO A 139 3.78 -7.86 17.41
CA PRO A 139 4.47 -8.37 16.22
C PRO A 139 3.85 -7.96 14.88
N THR A 140 2.82 -7.11 14.87
CA THR A 140 2.07 -6.78 13.66
C THR A 140 2.85 -5.80 12.78
N SER A 141 2.86 -6.06 11.47
CA SER A 141 3.45 -5.12 10.50
C SER A 141 2.41 -4.08 10.05
N PRO A 142 2.83 -2.86 9.66
CA PRO A 142 1.93 -1.83 9.11
C PRO A 142 1.09 -2.31 7.93
N ARG A 143 1.67 -3.18 7.10
CA ARG A 143 0.99 -3.81 5.97
C ARG A 143 -0.13 -4.74 6.41
N VAL A 144 0.16 -5.63 7.36
CA VAL A 144 -0.82 -6.58 7.91
C VAL A 144 -1.97 -5.83 8.58
N GLU A 145 -1.65 -4.78 9.34
CA GLU A 145 -2.67 -3.96 9.99
C GLU A 145 -3.57 -3.23 8.98
N ALA A 146 -2.99 -2.59 7.97
CA ALA A 146 -3.78 -1.91 6.94
C ALA A 146 -4.75 -2.88 6.24
N LEU A 147 -4.29 -4.10 5.94
CA LEU A 147 -5.14 -5.14 5.36
C LEU A 147 -6.21 -5.63 6.32
N ALA A 148 -5.87 -5.79 7.61
CA ALA A 148 -6.80 -6.22 8.64
C ALA A 148 -7.94 -5.22 8.84
N PHE A 149 -7.67 -3.92 8.90
CA PHE A 149 -8.72 -2.90 8.98
C PHE A 149 -9.62 -2.84 7.74
N ARG A 150 -9.05 -3.17 6.58
CA ARG A 150 -9.79 -3.25 5.30
C ARG A 150 -10.49 -4.61 5.13
N SER A 151 -10.42 -5.50 6.11
CA SER A 151 -11.14 -6.76 6.10
C SER A 151 -12.65 -6.53 6.21
N PRO A 152 -13.50 -7.31 5.49
CA PRO A 152 -14.95 -7.20 5.58
C PRO A 152 -15.52 -7.31 7.01
N ARG A 153 -14.78 -7.95 7.94
CA ARG A 153 -15.17 -8.10 9.34
C ARG A 153 -15.28 -6.77 10.08
N VAL A 154 -14.37 -5.84 9.82
CA VAL A 154 -14.23 -4.59 10.58
C VAL A 154 -14.34 -3.34 9.70
N ALA A 155 -14.32 -3.49 8.38
CA ALA A 155 -14.30 -2.36 7.44
C ALA A 155 -15.53 -1.44 7.59
N ARG A 156 -16.72 -1.98 7.89
CA ARG A 156 -17.92 -1.17 8.15
C ARG A 156 -17.77 -0.32 9.42
N ARG A 157 -17.31 -0.94 10.51
CA ARG A 157 -17.05 -0.25 11.79
C ARG A 157 -16.01 0.86 11.62
N ALA A 158 -14.93 0.59 10.89
CA ALA A 158 -13.93 1.61 10.56
C ALA A 158 -14.51 2.73 9.68
N ALA A 159 -15.41 2.41 8.74
CA ALA A 159 -16.06 3.41 7.89
C ALA A 159 -16.99 4.33 8.67
N ASP A 160 -17.69 3.81 9.68
CA ASP A 160 -18.52 4.61 10.59
C ASP A 160 -17.66 5.61 11.39
N ILE A 161 -16.48 5.18 11.85
CA ILE A 161 -15.53 6.07 12.54
C ILE A 161 -14.95 7.10 11.58
N CYS A 162 -14.63 6.74 10.33
CA CYS A 162 -14.22 7.72 9.31
C CYS A 162 -15.23 8.84 9.14
N ARG A 163 -16.53 8.54 9.17
CA ARG A 163 -17.59 9.56 9.11
C ARG A 163 -17.50 10.49 10.32
N LEU A 164 -17.37 9.95 11.53
CA LEU A 164 -17.19 10.74 12.75
C LEU A 164 -15.92 11.60 12.71
N MET A 165 -14.82 11.09 12.17
CA MET A 165 -13.57 11.83 12.00
C MET A 165 -13.70 13.01 11.03
N PHE A 166 -14.60 12.93 10.03
CA PHE A 166 -14.89 14.06 9.14
C PHE A 166 -15.74 15.14 9.81
N GLU A 167 -16.77 14.71 10.53
CA GLU A 167 -17.73 15.56 11.24
C GLU A 167 -17.04 16.28 12.41
N GLU A 168 -16.27 15.55 13.20
CA GLU A 168 -15.69 16.00 14.48
C GLU A 168 -14.18 15.71 14.57
N PRO A 169 -13.33 16.25 13.67
CA PRO A 169 -11.91 15.94 13.61
C PRO A 169 -11.15 16.26 14.90
N ALA A 170 -11.60 17.27 15.66
CA ALA A 170 -10.95 17.67 16.90
C ALA A 170 -10.93 16.56 17.97
N ARG A 171 -11.87 15.60 17.94
CA ARG A 171 -11.92 14.49 18.90
C ARG A 171 -10.86 13.42 18.66
N PHE A 172 -10.34 13.33 17.45
CA PHE A 172 -9.46 12.26 16.99
C PHE A 172 -8.04 12.75 16.68
N MET A 173 -7.79 14.04 16.90
CA MET A 173 -6.51 14.67 16.63
C MET A 173 -5.81 15.00 17.94
N PRO A 174 -4.47 14.97 17.99
CA PRO A 174 -3.73 15.46 19.15
C PRO A 174 -4.10 16.90 19.47
N GLU A 175 -4.01 17.25 20.76
CA GLU A 175 -4.21 18.62 21.22
C GLU A 175 -3.28 19.60 20.46
N PRO A 176 -3.75 20.83 20.19
CA PRO A 176 -2.97 21.84 19.49
C PRO A 176 -1.72 22.18 20.31
N SER A 177 -0.57 22.27 19.64
CA SER A 177 0.67 22.70 20.30
C SER A 177 0.51 24.10 20.91
N PRO A 178 1.16 24.39 22.04
CA PRO A 178 1.13 25.73 22.63
C PRO A 178 1.57 26.79 21.61
N GLY A 179 0.72 27.79 21.35
CA GLY A 179 0.99 28.84 20.35
C GLY A 179 0.70 28.46 18.90
N GLU A 180 -0.01 27.34 18.63
CA GLU A 180 -0.45 26.98 17.27
C GLU A 180 -1.30 28.11 16.66
N GLY A 181 -0.77 28.76 15.64
CA GLY A 181 -1.50 29.79 14.89
C GLY A 181 -2.72 29.20 14.16
N ARG A 182 -3.74 30.02 13.93
CA ARG A 182 -4.99 29.59 13.26
C ARG A 182 -4.74 28.86 11.93
N ASN A 183 -3.83 29.37 11.10
CA ASN A 183 -3.51 28.76 9.80
C ASN A 183 -2.84 27.38 9.95
N ALA A 184 -1.99 27.19 10.96
CA ALA A 184 -1.34 25.90 11.22
C ALA A 184 -2.37 24.86 11.67
N ARG A 185 -3.32 25.26 12.53
CA ARG A 185 -4.45 24.41 12.94
C ARG A 185 -5.32 24.01 11.76
N GLU A 186 -5.68 24.95 10.89
CA GLU A 186 -6.47 24.68 9.68
C GLU A 186 -5.74 23.69 8.74
N GLN A 187 -4.43 23.87 8.52
CA GLN A 187 -3.62 22.95 7.73
C GLN A 187 -3.55 21.55 8.34
N ARG A 188 -3.41 21.45 9.67
CA ARG A 188 -3.37 20.17 10.38
C ARG A 188 -4.69 19.41 10.25
N VAL A 189 -5.83 20.11 10.39
CA VAL A 189 -7.17 19.53 10.20
C VAL A 189 -7.37 19.08 8.75
N GLU A 190 -6.92 19.87 7.77
CA GLU A 190 -7.00 19.51 6.35
C GLU A 190 -6.14 18.28 6.03
N LEU A 191 -4.92 18.19 6.57
CA LEU A 191 -4.08 17.00 6.42
C LEU A 191 -4.72 15.76 7.04
N PHE A 192 -5.31 15.89 8.22
CA PHE A 192 -6.04 14.81 8.86
C PHE A 192 -7.23 14.33 8.00
N ARG A 193 -8.08 15.26 7.54
CA ARG A 193 -9.20 14.95 6.63
C ARG A 193 -8.76 14.26 5.35
N ARG A 194 -7.62 14.64 4.77
CA ARG A 194 -7.06 13.97 3.59
C ARG A 194 -6.66 12.52 3.87
N ARG A 195 -6.07 12.25 5.04
CA ARG A 195 -5.74 10.88 5.47
C ARG A 195 -7.01 10.05 5.66
N VAL A 196 -7.99 10.58 6.39
CA VAL A 196 -9.30 9.94 6.59
C VAL A 196 -9.98 9.68 5.24
N ALA A 197 -9.94 10.63 4.29
CA ALA A 197 -10.50 10.47 2.95
C ALA A 197 -9.84 9.33 2.16
N SER A 198 -8.52 9.20 2.25
CA SER A 198 -7.77 8.12 1.63
C SER A 198 -8.24 6.77 2.17
N GLU A 199 -8.30 6.62 3.50
CA GLU A 199 -8.71 5.37 4.13
C GLU A 199 -10.19 5.03 3.90
N ALA A 200 -11.09 6.02 3.99
CA ALA A 200 -12.50 5.84 3.64
C ALA A 200 -12.68 5.36 2.19
N GLY A 201 -11.81 5.81 1.27
CA GLY A 201 -11.75 5.32 -0.09
C GLY A 201 -11.46 3.82 -0.18
N PHE A 202 -10.44 3.34 0.54
CA PHE A 202 -10.09 1.92 0.59
C PHE A 202 -11.19 1.08 1.25
N LEU A 203 -11.77 1.54 2.35
CA LEU A 203 -12.85 0.85 3.06
C LEU A 203 -14.08 0.68 2.17
N ARG A 204 -14.47 1.71 1.42
CA ARG A 204 -15.58 1.61 0.46
C ARG A 204 -15.33 0.51 -0.58
N TYR A 205 -14.11 0.40 -1.12
CA TYR A 205 -13.78 -0.68 -2.04
C TYR A 205 -13.87 -2.05 -1.38
N ALA A 206 -13.37 -2.20 -0.15
CA ALA A 206 -13.45 -3.45 0.58
C ALA A 206 -14.91 -3.89 0.87
N ILE A 207 -15.76 -2.96 1.30
CA ILE A 207 -17.18 -3.21 1.57
C ILE A 207 -17.90 -3.62 0.28
N GLN A 208 -17.73 -2.86 -0.80
CA GLN A 208 -18.36 -3.15 -2.09
C GLN A 208 -17.89 -4.49 -2.68
N TYR A 209 -16.61 -4.81 -2.53
CA TYR A 209 -16.06 -6.09 -2.98
C TYR A 209 -16.62 -7.28 -2.18
N ALA A 210 -16.77 -7.13 -0.86
CA ALA A 210 -17.37 -8.15 -0.01
C ALA A 210 -18.82 -8.44 -0.40
N GLU A 211 -19.61 -7.40 -0.69
CA GLU A 211 -20.99 -7.54 -1.16
C GLU A 211 -21.06 -8.23 -2.53
N ALA A 212 -20.20 -7.83 -3.46
CA ALA A 212 -20.12 -8.44 -4.79
C ALA A 212 -19.79 -9.95 -4.73
N ARG A 213 -18.88 -10.38 -3.83
CA ARG A 213 -18.58 -11.81 -3.61
C ARG A 213 -19.78 -12.61 -3.10
N GLN A 214 -20.71 -11.97 -2.42
CA GLN A 214 -21.95 -12.59 -1.94
C GLN A 214 -23.06 -12.60 -3.01
N GLY A 215 -22.74 -12.20 -4.26
CA GLY A 215 -23.73 -12.08 -5.33
C GLY A 215 -24.71 -10.93 -5.10
N ARG A 216 -24.45 -10.04 -4.14
CA ARG A 216 -25.28 -8.88 -3.86
C ARG A 216 -24.80 -7.71 -4.72
N MET A 217 -25.75 -6.99 -5.31
CA MET A 217 -25.45 -5.68 -5.87
C MET A 217 -24.90 -4.77 -4.77
N PRO A 218 -23.97 -3.84 -5.08
CA PRO A 218 -23.51 -2.85 -4.11
C PRO A 218 -24.72 -2.20 -3.42
N SER A 219 -24.79 -2.33 -2.10
CA SER A 219 -25.96 -1.95 -1.30
C SER A 219 -26.10 -0.43 -1.19
N GLU A 220 -24.98 0.29 -1.28
CA GLU A 220 -24.99 1.74 -1.31
C GLU A 220 -25.55 2.25 -2.65
N PRO A 221 -26.60 3.09 -2.61
CA PRO A 221 -26.98 3.83 -3.80
C PRO A 221 -25.78 4.66 -4.23
N ASN A 222 -25.34 4.50 -5.48
CA ASN A 222 -24.30 5.36 -6.02
C ASN A 222 -24.92 6.75 -6.26
N HIS A 223 -25.05 7.54 -5.20
CA HIS A 223 -25.68 8.86 -5.22
C HIS A 223 -24.97 9.79 -6.20
N ARG A 224 -23.66 9.63 -6.40
CA ARG A 224 -22.91 10.33 -7.44
C ARG A 224 -23.41 9.96 -8.84
N LEU A 225 -23.58 8.66 -9.13
CA LEU A 225 -24.14 8.20 -10.40
C LEU A 225 -25.60 8.61 -10.56
N GLN A 226 -26.39 8.60 -9.49
CA GLN A 226 -27.79 9.06 -9.51
C GLN A 226 -27.89 10.56 -9.76
N ALA A 227 -27.09 11.37 -9.05
CA ALA A 227 -26.98 12.82 -9.27
C ALA A 227 -26.47 13.12 -10.69
N LEU A 228 -25.48 12.38 -11.19
CA LEU A 228 -25.02 12.48 -12.58
C LEU A 228 -26.09 12.08 -13.59
N LYS A 229 -26.92 11.07 -13.29
CA LYS A 229 -28.07 10.70 -14.13
C LYS A 229 -29.13 11.80 -14.14
N LEU A 230 -29.44 12.40 -13.00
CA LEU A 230 -30.38 13.52 -12.89
C LEU A 230 -29.85 14.75 -13.63
N LEU A 231 -28.58 15.09 -13.41
CA LEU A 231 -27.91 16.21 -14.05
C LEU A 231 -27.73 15.98 -15.56
N GLY A 232 -27.46 14.75 -15.99
CA GLY A 232 -27.40 14.37 -17.41
C GLY A 232 -28.76 14.37 -18.11
N LYS A 233 -29.85 14.16 -17.37
CA LYS A 233 -31.22 14.33 -17.89
C LYS A 233 -31.60 15.80 -18.03
N ALA A 234 -31.22 16.64 -17.05
CA ALA A 234 -31.55 18.06 -17.05
C ALA A 234 -30.63 18.89 -17.98
N HIS A 235 -29.34 18.59 -18.02
CA HIS A 235 -28.30 19.36 -18.71
C HIS A 235 -27.31 18.44 -19.46
N PRO A 236 -27.76 17.73 -20.52
CA PRO A 236 -26.93 16.73 -21.20
C PRO A 236 -25.67 17.32 -21.85
N GLN A 237 -25.78 18.50 -22.45
CA GLN A 237 -24.67 19.14 -23.18
C GLN A 237 -23.61 19.69 -22.22
N GLU A 238 -24.03 20.33 -21.13
CA GLU A 238 -23.13 20.85 -20.08
C GLU A 238 -22.40 19.71 -19.38
N LEU A 239 -23.09 18.59 -19.08
CA LEU A 239 -22.45 17.42 -18.50
C LEU A 239 -21.40 16.82 -19.44
N LEU A 240 -21.68 16.73 -20.75
CA LEU A 240 -20.70 16.27 -21.73
C LEU A 240 -19.48 17.19 -21.83
N GLN A 241 -19.68 18.50 -21.74
CA GLN A 241 -18.59 19.48 -21.73
C GLN A 241 -17.74 19.33 -20.45
N LEU A 242 -18.36 19.26 -19.28
CA LEU A 242 -17.68 19.02 -17.99
C LEU A 242 -16.91 17.70 -17.99
N LEU A 243 -17.49 16.60 -18.49
CA LEU A 243 -16.79 15.32 -18.58
C LEU A 243 -15.60 15.38 -19.54
N ARG A 244 -15.69 16.13 -20.64
CA ARG A 244 -14.55 16.35 -21.54
C ARG A 244 -13.47 17.20 -20.89
N GLN A 245 -13.87 18.24 -20.15
CA GLN A 245 -12.97 19.09 -19.40
C GLN A 245 -12.22 18.31 -18.31
N VAL A 246 -12.94 17.58 -17.46
CA VAL A 246 -12.33 16.73 -16.40
C VAL A 246 -11.39 15.68 -17.01
N ARG A 247 -11.79 15.02 -18.10
CA ARG A 247 -10.89 14.08 -18.80
C ARG A 247 -9.65 14.79 -19.39
N GLY A 248 -9.80 16.04 -19.80
CA GLY A 248 -8.70 16.90 -20.27
C GLY A 248 -7.75 17.28 -19.14
N GLU A 249 -8.30 17.72 -18.00
CA GLU A 249 -7.58 18.06 -16.77
C GLU A 249 -6.86 16.85 -16.19
N ASP A 250 -7.49 15.67 -16.13
CA ASP A 250 -6.83 14.42 -15.71
C ASP A 250 -5.64 14.08 -16.61
N ARG A 251 -5.81 14.24 -17.94
CA ARG A 251 -4.71 14.04 -18.90
C ARG A 251 -3.60 15.08 -18.72
N ALA A 252 -3.95 16.33 -18.41
CA ALA A 252 -3.00 17.41 -18.15
C ALA A 252 -2.25 17.18 -16.84
N ALA A 253 -2.93 16.87 -15.75
CA ALA A 253 -2.37 16.54 -14.44
C ALA A 253 -1.44 15.31 -14.52
N VAL A 254 -1.82 14.26 -15.25
CA VAL A 254 -0.94 13.11 -15.50
C VAL A 254 0.30 13.52 -16.31
N LYS A 255 0.17 14.45 -17.26
CA LYS A 255 1.29 14.97 -18.06
C LYS A 255 2.21 15.87 -17.23
N GLU A 256 1.67 16.69 -16.35
CA GLU A 256 2.41 17.54 -15.41
C GLU A 256 3.13 16.71 -14.35
N ALA A 257 2.45 15.78 -13.68
CA ALA A 257 3.09 14.84 -12.76
C ALA A 257 4.20 14.02 -13.44
N ARG A 258 4.04 13.69 -14.74
CA ARG A 258 5.11 13.06 -15.54
C ARG A 258 6.27 14.00 -15.84
N ARG A 259 6.02 15.31 -16.04
CA ARG A 259 7.05 16.34 -16.24
C ARG A 259 7.80 16.60 -14.94
N GLU A 260 7.11 16.86 -13.85
CA GLU A 260 7.69 17.02 -12.51
C GLU A 260 8.55 15.80 -12.12
N ARG A 261 8.07 14.58 -12.34
CA ARG A 261 8.88 13.37 -12.12
C ARG A 261 10.11 13.29 -13.03
N ARG A 262 10.09 13.88 -14.23
CA ARG A 262 11.28 13.95 -15.11
C ARG A 262 12.24 15.03 -14.64
N ASP A 263 11.73 16.16 -14.19
CA ASP A 263 12.55 17.29 -13.74
C ASP A 263 13.20 16.99 -12.39
N LEU A 264 12.48 16.37 -11.45
CA LEU A 264 13.04 15.79 -10.23
C LEU A 264 14.13 14.76 -10.52
N ARG A 265 13.96 13.91 -11.55
CA ARG A 265 15.00 12.95 -11.98
C ARG A 265 16.21 13.61 -12.62
N ARG A 266 16.06 14.77 -13.26
CA ARG A 266 17.16 15.55 -13.84
C ARG A 266 17.92 16.30 -12.74
N ALA A 267 17.20 16.88 -11.78
CA ALA A 267 17.78 17.57 -10.63
C ALA A 267 18.52 16.60 -9.69
N ALA A 268 18.02 15.37 -9.52
CA ALA A 268 18.64 14.34 -8.68
C ALA A 268 19.85 13.62 -9.34
N ARG A 269 20.34 14.08 -10.49
CA ARG A 269 21.62 13.62 -11.07
C ARG A 269 22.71 14.68 -10.79
N PRO A 270 23.59 14.50 -9.79
CA PRO A 270 24.79 15.31 -9.68
C PRO A 270 25.75 14.89 -10.80
N GLY A 271 26.28 15.87 -11.55
CA GLY A 271 27.51 15.71 -12.36
C GLY A 271 27.40 14.84 -13.62
N ALA A 272 26.89 15.43 -14.70
CA ALA A 272 27.31 15.06 -16.06
C ALA A 272 27.64 16.36 -16.81
N ARG A 273 28.70 17.03 -16.34
CA ARG A 273 29.55 17.95 -17.08
C ARG A 273 30.96 17.69 -16.61
#